data_AF-A0AAV7PAL4-F1
#
_entry.id   AF-A0AAV7PAL4-F1
#
_cell.length_a   1.000
_cell.length_b   1.000
_cell.length_c   1.000
_cell.angle_alpha   90.00
_cell.angle_beta   90.00
_cell.angle_gamma   90.00
#
_symmetry.space_group_name_H-M   'P 1'
#
loop_
_entity.id
_entity.type
_entity.pdbx_description
1 polymer ?
#
loop_
_entity_poly.entity_id
_entity_poly.type
_entity_poly.pdbx_seq_one_letter_code
_entity_poly.pdbx_strand_id
1 'polypeptide(L)'
;SYQGVIAVAGEVSQSALSRFFRRFLDAILAHMSRYIYLPRNEAEMNSTKLDFYRIANFPHVIGCVDRTHIPICPPANLEYVFHNRK
;
A
#
# COMPACT_ATOMS: atom_id res chain seq x y z
N SER A 1 -1.02 4.52 -18.04
CA SER A 1 -2.38 4.43 -17.45
C SER A 1 -2.43 3.23 -16.52
N TYR A 2 -2.78 3.43 -15.24
CA TYR A 2 -2.87 2.40 -14.17
C TYR A 2 -3.82 1.24 -14.44
N GLN A 3 -4.59 1.32 -15.51
CA GLN A 3 -5.67 0.40 -15.74
C GLN A 3 -5.30 -0.66 -16.75
N GLY A 4 -4.08 -0.66 -17.29
CA GLY A 4 -3.57 -1.81 -18.02
C GLY A 4 -3.43 -3.04 -17.11
N VAL A 5 -2.86 -2.88 -15.92
CA VAL A 5 -2.49 -4.01 -15.05
C VAL A 5 -3.71 -4.62 -14.34
N ILE A 6 -4.66 -3.79 -13.88
CA ILE A 6 -5.92 -4.28 -13.27
C ILE A 6 -6.93 -4.73 -14.34
N ALA A 7 -6.92 -4.14 -15.55
CA ALA A 7 -7.75 -4.64 -16.66
C ALA A 7 -7.34 -6.05 -17.10
N VAL A 8 -6.04 -6.35 -17.09
CA VAL A 8 -5.53 -7.68 -17.46
C VAL A 8 -5.88 -8.74 -16.41
N ALA A 9 -5.98 -8.37 -15.13
CA ALA A 9 -6.28 -9.31 -14.04
C ALA A 9 -7.79 -9.55 -13.81
N GLY A 10 -8.68 -8.69 -14.32
CA GLY A 10 -10.11 -8.76 -14.02
C GLY A 10 -11.06 -8.49 -15.19
N GLU A 11 -10.56 -8.42 -16.43
CA GLU A 11 -11.34 -8.10 -17.65
C GLU A 11 -12.10 -6.76 -17.60
N VAL A 12 -11.69 -5.84 -16.73
CA VAL A 12 -12.36 -4.54 -16.57
C VAL A 12 -11.64 -3.47 -17.38
N SER A 13 -12.33 -2.76 -18.27
CA SER A 13 -11.72 -1.66 -19.01
C SER A 13 -11.20 -0.54 -18.10
N GLN A 14 -10.21 0.20 -18.59
CA GLN A 14 -9.68 1.42 -18.00
C GLN A 14 -10.83 2.35 -17.54
N SER A 15 -11.63 2.80 -18.49
CA SER A 15 -12.75 3.69 -18.21
C SER A 15 -13.74 3.15 -17.18
N ALA A 16 -14.03 1.84 -17.19
CA ALA A 16 -14.89 1.22 -16.19
C ALA A 16 -14.26 1.26 -14.79
N LEU A 17 -13.00 0.85 -14.64
CA LEU A 17 -12.27 0.93 -13.37
C LEU A 17 -12.21 2.37 -12.86
N SER A 18 -11.96 3.35 -13.72
CA SER A 18 -11.81 4.75 -13.31
C SER A 18 -13.10 5.28 -12.66
N ARG A 19 -14.25 4.87 -13.22
CA ARG A 19 -15.58 5.26 -12.75
C ARG A 19 -15.90 4.73 -11.36
N PHE A 20 -15.41 3.55 -10.97
CA PHE A 20 -15.70 2.97 -9.64
C PHE A 20 -14.53 3.01 -8.67
N PHE A 21 -13.31 3.34 -9.11
CA PHE A 21 -12.10 3.30 -8.28
C PHE A 21 -12.25 4.11 -6.98
N ARG A 22 -12.85 5.30 -7.06
CA ARG A 22 -13.12 6.14 -5.87
C ARG A 22 -13.99 5.41 -4.85
N ARG A 23 -15.12 4.87 -5.31
CA ARG A 23 -16.07 4.12 -4.47
C ARG A 23 -15.45 2.86 -3.88
N PHE A 24 -14.61 2.17 -4.66
CA PHE A 24 -13.85 1.01 -4.19
C PHE A 24 -12.88 1.40 -3.07
N LEU A 25 -12.10 2.47 -3.27
CA LEU A 25 -11.21 2.99 -2.23
C LEU A 25 -11.99 3.39 -0.98
N ASP A 26 -13.08 4.13 -1.11
CA ASP A 26 -13.90 4.55 0.04
C ASP A 26 -14.42 3.35 0.85
N ALA A 27 -14.84 2.28 0.17
CA ALA A 27 -15.26 1.03 0.82
C ALA A 27 -14.09 0.33 1.54
N ILE A 28 -12.90 0.28 0.93
CA ILE A 28 -11.68 -0.27 1.56
C ILE A 28 -11.33 0.56 2.81
N LEU A 29 -11.30 1.88 2.68
CA LEU A 29 -10.97 2.82 3.76
C LEU A 29 -11.91 2.66 4.95
N ALA A 30 -13.21 2.48 4.70
CA ALA A 30 -14.21 2.25 5.76
C ALA A 30 -13.93 0.98 6.59
N HIS A 31 -13.19 0.02 6.05
CA HIS A 31 -12.83 -1.23 6.74
C HIS A 31 -11.36 -1.30 7.17
N MET A 32 -10.53 -0.30 6.84
CA MET A 32 -9.09 -0.34 7.13
C MET A 32 -8.79 -0.60 8.61
N SER A 33 -9.50 0.07 9.52
CA SER A 33 -9.26 -0.07 10.96
C SER A 33 -9.49 -1.48 11.51
N ARG A 34 -10.24 -2.33 10.78
CA ARG A 34 -10.49 -3.72 11.13
C ARG A 34 -9.35 -4.65 10.69
N TYR A 35 -8.71 -4.35 9.56
CA TYR A 35 -7.75 -5.27 8.91
C TYR A 35 -6.30 -4.79 9.01
N ILE A 36 -6.08 -3.49 9.21
CA ILE A 36 -4.76 -2.88 9.35
C ILE A 36 -4.62 -2.46 10.81
N TYR A 37 -3.81 -3.23 11.54
CA TYR A 37 -3.47 -2.94 12.92
C TYR A 37 -1.97 -2.63 13.01
N LEU A 38 -1.67 -1.49 13.64
CA LEU A 38 -0.32 -1.12 14.06
C LEU A 38 -0.33 -0.99 15.58
N PRO A 39 0.80 -1.30 16.25
CA PRO A 39 0.97 -1.08 17.68
C PRO A 39 0.62 0.35 18.07
N ARG A 40 -0.17 0.54 19.13
CA ARG A 40 -0.70 1.86 19.55
C ARG A 40 -0.14 2.35 20.88
N ASN A 41 0.47 1.47 21.66
CA ASN A 41 1.10 1.82 22.94
C ASN A 41 2.52 1.25 23.03
N GLU A 42 3.28 1.73 24.01
CA GLU A 42 4.68 1.34 24.19
C GLU A 42 4.87 -0.16 24.42
N ALA A 43 3.96 -0.81 25.14
CA ALA A 43 4.04 -2.24 25.40
C ALA A 43 3.91 -3.06 24.10
N GLU A 44 2.91 -2.76 23.28
CA GLU A 44 2.71 -3.39 21.97
C GLU A 44 3.89 -3.09 21.01
N MET A 45 4.38 -1.85 21.02
CA MET A 45 5.56 -1.47 20.22
C MET A 45 6.79 -2.28 20.63
N ASN A 46 7.05 -2.42 21.93
CA ASN A 46 8.19 -3.16 22.43
C ASN A 46 8.08 -4.65 22.13
N SER A 47 6.88 -5.24 22.23
CA SER A 47 6.63 -6.61 21.79
C SER A 47 6.96 -6.77 20.30
N THR A 48 6.42 -5.89 19.46
CA THR A 48 6.61 -5.95 18.00
C THR A 48 8.09 -5.84 17.61
N LYS A 49 8.82 -4.90 18.22
CA LYS A 49 10.27 -4.74 18.02
C LYS A 49 11.04 -6.01 18.36
N LEU A 50 10.67 -6.65 19.47
CA LEU A 50 11.32 -7.87 19.93
C LEU A 50 11.04 -9.04 18.96
N ASP A 51 9.82 -9.14 18.44
CA ASP A 51 9.45 -10.19 17.50
C ASP A 51 10.19 -10.06 16.16
N PHE A 52 10.28 -8.85 15.60
CA PHE A 52 11.10 -8.61 14.40
C PHE A 52 12.60 -8.88 14.62
N TYR A 53 13.11 -8.51 15.80
CA TYR A 53 14.49 -8.80 16.17
C TYR A 53 14.74 -10.31 16.27
N ARG A 54 13.81 -11.07 16.85
CA ARG A 54 13.92 -12.55 16.95
C ARG A 54 13.88 -13.24 15.58
N ILE A 55 13.11 -12.72 14.63
CA ILE A 55 12.97 -13.32 13.30
C ILE A 55 14.25 -13.16 12.47
N ALA A 56 14.81 -11.96 12.41
CA ALA A 56 15.89 -11.64 11.47
C ALA A 56 16.92 -10.62 11.98
N ASN A 57 17.02 -10.42 13.31
CA ASN A 57 17.84 -9.39 13.93
C ASN A 57 17.55 -7.97 13.41
N PHE A 58 16.31 -7.69 13.00
CA PHE A 58 15.92 -6.34 12.59
C PHE A 58 15.56 -5.51 13.83
N PRO A 59 16.39 -4.53 14.22
CA PRO A 59 16.14 -3.76 15.43
C PRO A 59 15.07 -2.69 15.16
N HIS A 60 14.29 -2.38 16.20
CA HIS A 60 13.38 -1.23 16.22
C HIS A 60 12.25 -1.23 15.17
N VAL A 61 11.91 -2.37 14.59
CA VAL A 61 10.80 -2.50 13.63
C VAL A 61 9.46 -2.59 14.38
N ILE A 62 8.49 -1.75 13.98
CA ILE A 62 7.13 -1.73 14.56
C ILE A 62 6.06 -2.23 13.58
N GLY A 63 6.48 -2.73 12.42
CA GLY A 63 5.61 -3.22 11.35
C GLY A 63 6.39 -3.38 10.05
N CYS A 64 5.82 -4.13 9.11
CA CYS A 64 6.37 -4.33 7.78
C CYS A 64 5.29 -4.03 6.74
N VAL A 65 5.68 -3.39 5.63
CA VAL A 65 4.82 -3.19 4.47
C VAL A 65 5.44 -3.99 3.33
N ASP A 66 4.80 -5.10 2.97
CA ASP A 66 5.17 -5.82 1.76
C ASP A 66 4.63 -5.06 0.54
N ARG A 67 5.54 -4.62 -0.34
CA ARG A 67 5.17 -3.73 -1.44
C ARG A 67 4.66 -4.56 -2.61
N THR A 68 3.39 -4.37 -2.95
CA THR A 68 2.95 -4.49 -4.34
C THR A 68 3.17 -3.13 -5.00
N HIS A 69 4.33 -2.91 -5.64
CA HIS A 69 4.55 -1.67 -6.37
C HIS A 69 3.53 -1.54 -7.51
N ILE A 70 2.65 -0.54 -7.40
CA ILE A 70 1.80 -0.14 -8.51
C ILE A 70 2.55 0.97 -9.26
N PRO A 71 3.02 0.74 -10.50
CA PRO A 71 3.79 1.73 -11.23
C PRO A 71 2.93 2.97 -11.53
N ILE A 72 3.43 4.14 -11.12
CA ILE A 72 2.82 5.41 -11.49
C ILE A 72 3.15 5.67 -12.95
N CYS A 73 2.14 5.93 -13.79
CA CYS A 73 2.35 6.53 -15.10
C CYS A 73 2.21 8.06 -14.96
N PRO A 74 3.30 8.79 -14.76
CA PRO A 74 3.24 10.23 -14.67
C PRO A 74 2.87 10.87 -16.01
N PRO A 75 2.31 12.09 -15.99
CA PRO A 75 2.28 12.95 -17.17
C PRO A 75 3.70 13.15 -17.70
N ALA A 76 3.89 13.12 -19.02
CA ALA A 76 5.21 13.17 -19.65
C ALA A 76 6.06 14.37 -19.23
N ASN A 77 5.43 15.50 -18.88
CA ASN A 77 6.10 16.72 -18.44
C ASN A 77 6.38 16.78 -16.92
N LEU A 78 5.91 15.81 -16.14
CA LEU A 78 6.02 15.81 -14.68
C LEU A 78 6.67 14.54 -14.10
N GLU A 79 7.20 13.66 -14.96
CA GLU A 79 7.78 12.37 -14.56
C GLU A 79 8.79 12.48 -13.39
N TYR A 80 9.60 13.54 -13.39
CA TYR A 80 10.57 13.82 -12.32
C TYR A 80 9.97 13.96 -10.91
N VAL A 81 8.68 14.29 -10.79
CA VAL A 81 7.93 14.44 -9.53
C VAL A 81 7.44 13.09 -9.01
N PHE A 82 7.29 12.09 -9.89
CA PHE A 82 6.71 10.79 -9.55
C PHE A 82 7.77 9.68 -9.42
N HIS A 83 9.05 9.99 -9.59
CA HIS A 83 10.14 9.08 -9.24
C HIS A 83 10.29 8.97 -7.72
N ASN A 84 10.20 7.75 -7.21
CA ASN A 84 10.64 7.45 -5.85
C ASN A 84 12.18 7.51 -5.82
N ARG A 85 12.75 8.45 -5.05
CA ARG A 85 14.21 8.60 -4.88
C ARG A 85 14.77 7.83 -3.68
N LYS A 86 13.99 6.87 -3.17
CA LYS A 86 14.36 5.99 -2.08
C LYS A 86 14.76 4.61 -2.58
#